data_AF-A0A960K7Y0-F1
#
_entry.id   AF-A0A960K7Y0-F1
#
_cell.length_a   1.000
_cell.length_b   1.000
_cell.length_c   1.000
_cell.angle_alpha   90.00
_cell.angle_beta   90.00
_cell.angle_gamma   90.00
#
_symmetry.space_group_name_H-M   'P 1'
#
loop_
_entity.id
_entity.type
_entity.pdbx_description
1 polymer ?
#
loop_
_entity_poly.entity_id
_entity_poly.type
_entity_poly.pdbx_seq_one_letter_code
_entity_poly.pdbx_strand_id
1 'polypeptide(L)'
;KFRDRLTDKLVAWAMLTIFVVCLFFFLLMFGPANPFRTLANPPLDGPGPNPLLQNHPLMAFHPPMLYLGYVGFTVPFAFAIAALATGRLGEGWLVETRRWTLFAWMFLTVGIILGAWWSHEVLGWGGYWAWDPVENASFLPWLTGTAFIHSVMVQERRGMLR
;
A
#
# COMPACT_ATOMS: atom_id res chain seq x y z
N LYS A 1 -2.58 25.96 4.50
CA LYS A 1 -4.05 25.94 4.75
C LYS A 1 -4.55 24.70 5.53
N PHE A 2 -3.69 23.79 5.98
CA PHE A 2 -4.09 22.55 6.70
C PHE A 2 -3.46 22.38 8.08
N ARG A 3 -2.59 23.30 8.52
CA ARG A 3 -1.88 23.21 9.81
C ARG A 3 -2.82 23.39 11.02
N ASP A 4 -4.01 23.94 10.81
CA ASP A 4 -4.98 24.27 11.86
C ASP A 4 -6.19 23.30 11.92
N ARG A 5 -6.11 22.11 11.27
CA ARG A 5 -7.23 21.14 11.18
C ARG A 5 -7.19 19.98 12.16
N LEU A 6 -6.27 19.95 13.14
CA LEU A 6 -6.21 18.84 14.12
C LEU A 6 -7.51 18.72 14.94
N THR A 7 -8.26 19.82 15.08
CA THR A 7 -9.57 19.84 15.76
C THR A 7 -10.73 19.44 14.85
N ASP A 8 -10.49 19.22 13.55
CA ASP A 8 -11.54 18.74 12.64
C ASP A 8 -11.84 17.27 12.96
N LYS A 9 -13.11 16.99 13.25
CA LYS A 9 -13.61 15.64 13.52
C LYS A 9 -13.21 14.64 12.42
N LEU A 10 -13.21 15.07 11.16
CA LEU A 10 -12.84 14.20 10.04
C LEU A 10 -11.35 13.81 10.09
N VAL A 11 -10.48 14.76 10.41
CA VAL A 11 -9.03 14.49 10.59
C VAL A 11 -8.82 13.60 11.82
N ALA A 12 -9.54 13.83 12.92
CA ALA A 12 -9.45 13.01 14.12
C ALA A 12 -9.84 11.55 13.85
N TRP A 13 -10.94 11.29 13.11
CA TRP A 13 -11.34 9.93 12.73
C TRP A 13 -10.36 9.27 11.76
N ALA A 14 -9.77 10.04 10.82
CA ALA A 14 -8.75 9.51 9.92
C ALA A 14 -7.49 9.10 10.71
N MET A 15 -7.03 9.96 11.62
CA MET A 15 -5.90 9.65 12.51
C MET A 15 -6.18 8.45 13.40
N LEU A 16 -7.39 8.36 13.99
CA LEU A 16 -7.79 7.20 14.77
C LEU A 16 -7.71 5.91 13.93
N THR A 17 -8.21 5.95 12.70
CA THR A 17 -8.15 4.79 11.80
C THR A 17 -6.70 4.38 11.52
N ILE A 18 -5.82 5.34 11.25
CA ILE A 18 -4.38 5.08 11.05
C ILE A 18 -3.77 4.48 12.33
N PHE A 19 -4.07 5.02 13.51
CA PHE A 19 -3.57 4.47 14.76
C PHE A 19 -4.07 3.05 15.04
N VAL A 20 -5.31 2.73 14.67
CA VAL A 20 -5.84 1.36 14.76
C VAL A 20 -5.08 0.42 13.85
N VAL A 21 -4.78 0.84 12.60
CA VAL A 21 -3.94 0.06 11.67
C VAL A 21 -2.54 -0.13 12.24
N CYS A 22 -1.91 0.93 12.76
CA CYS A 22 -0.60 0.83 13.40
C CYS A 22 -0.62 -0.09 14.63
N LEU A 23 -1.65 0.00 15.48
CA LEU A 23 -1.82 -0.85 16.65
C LEU A 23 -1.98 -2.32 16.23
N PHE A 24 -2.75 -2.61 15.20
CA PHE A 24 -2.89 -3.96 14.65
C PHE A 24 -1.53 -4.54 14.25
N PHE A 25 -0.74 -3.82 13.44
CA PHE A 25 0.59 -4.30 13.03
C PHE A 25 1.58 -4.36 14.20
N PHE A 26 1.48 -3.44 15.16
CA PHE A 26 2.25 -3.51 16.40
C PHE A 26 1.94 -4.79 17.19
N LEU A 27 0.66 -5.13 17.37
CA LEU A 27 0.25 -6.36 18.07
C LEU A 27 0.69 -7.62 17.32
N LEU A 28 0.67 -7.62 15.98
CA LEU A 28 1.24 -8.70 15.18
C LEU A 28 2.74 -8.89 15.45
N MET A 29 3.52 -7.81 15.40
CA MET A 29 4.96 -7.84 15.69
C MET A 29 5.26 -8.15 17.15
N PHE A 30 4.38 -7.79 18.08
CA PHE A 30 4.58 -8.11 19.50
C PHE A 30 4.29 -9.59 19.79
N GLY A 31 3.25 -10.15 19.16
CA GLY A 31 2.79 -11.50 19.39
C GLY A 31 3.24 -12.50 18.32
N PRO A 32 2.35 -12.90 17.39
CA PRO A 32 2.56 -14.05 16.52
C PRO A 32 3.72 -13.89 15.53
N ALA A 33 4.04 -12.67 15.12
CA ALA A 33 5.07 -12.35 14.14
C ALA A 33 6.28 -11.65 14.78
N ASN A 34 6.64 -12.03 16.01
CA ASN A 34 7.74 -11.42 16.74
C ASN A 34 9.11 -11.62 16.05
N PRO A 35 9.71 -10.56 15.47
CA PRO A 35 10.98 -10.67 14.75
C PRO A 35 12.18 -10.81 15.69
N PHE A 36 12.00 -10.53 16.98
CA PHE A 36 13.04 -10.60 18.02
C PHE A 36 12.99 -11.90 18.82
N ARG A 37 12.22 -12.90 18.35
CA ARG A 37 12.17 -14.21 19.01
C ARG A 37 13.56 -14.84 18.98
N THR A 38 14.11 -15.10 20.16
CA THR A 38 15.44 -15.70 20.30
C THR A 38 15.40 -17.20 20.04
N LEU A 39 16.44 -17.71 19.39
CA LEU A 39 16.69 -19.14 19.22
C LEU A 39 17.70 -19.60 20.28
N ALA A 40 17.50 -20.80 20.85
CA ALA A 40 18.42 -21.34 21.85
C ALA A 40 19.84 -21.59 21.29
N ASN A 41 19.92 -22.01 20.02
CA ASN A 41 21.15 -22.19 19.27
C ASN A 41 20.98 -21.48 17.91
N PRO A 42 21.25 -20.17 17.82
CA PRO A 42 21.09 -19.46 16.56
C PRO A 42 22.17 -19.90 15.56
N PRO A 43 21.80 -20.19 14.30
CA PRO A 43 22.79 -20.43 13.25
C PRO A 43 23.59 -19.15 12.97
N LEU A 44 24.80 -19.31 12.38
CA LEU A 44 25.64 -18.16 11.99
C LEU A 44 24.92 -17.25 10.98
N ASP A 45 24.20 -17.86 10.04
CA ASP A 45 23.33 -17.18 9.08
C ASP A 45 21.89 -17.68 9.20
N GLY A 46 20.93 -16.79 8.99
CA GLY A 46 19.51 -17.17 8.91
C GLY A 46 19.25 -18.11 7.72
N PRO A 47 18.12 -18.84 7.71
CA PRO A 47 17.79 -19.77 6.63
C PRO A 47 17.68 -19.11 5.25
N GLY A 48 17.59 -17.77 5.21
CA GLY A 48 17.49 -16.99 3.99
C GLY A 48 16.21 -17.28 3.21
N PRO A 49 15.97 -16.55 2.11
CA PRO A 49 14.95 -16.92 1.16
C PRO A 49 15.40 -18.15 0.36
N ASN A 50 14.48 -18.76 -0.39
CA ASN A 50 14.81 -19.83 -1.34
C ASN A 50 15.99 -19.40 -2.24
N PRO A 51 17.01 -20.25 -2.49
CA PRO A 51 18.16 -19.92 -3.34
C PRO A 51 17.78 -19.31 -4.70
N LEU A 52 16.65 -19.72 -5.28
CA LEU A 52 16.11 -19.18 -6.53
C LEU A 52 15.84 -17.67 -6.45
N LEU A 53 15.54 -17.14 -5.26
CA LEU A 53 15.21 -15.73 -5.04
C LEU A 53 16.45 -14.87 -4.73
N GLN A 54 17.63 -15.47 -4.55
CA GLN A 54 18.85 -14.76 -4.14
C GLN A 54 19.71 -14.26 -5.32
N ASN A 55 19.34 -14.61 -6.54
CA ASN A 55 20.16 -14.45 -7.73
C ASN A 55 20.01 -13.09 -8.43
N HIS A 56 19.04 -12.25 -8.03
CA HIS A 56 18.70 -11.04 -8.77
C HIS A 56 18.50 -9.82 -7.86
N PRO A 57 19.11 -8.65 -8.17
CA PRO A 57 19.03 -7.45 -7.33
C PRO A 57 17.59 -6.93 -7.19
N LEU A 58 16.73 -7.18 -8.18
CA LEU A 58 15.32 -6.78 -8.11
C LEU A 58 14.59 -7.41 -6.93
N MET A 59 15.01 -8.56 -6.42
CA MET A 59 14.45 -9.13 -5.19
C MET A 59 14.59 -8.20 -3.99
N ALA A 60 15.65 -7.38 -3.94
CA ALA A 60 15.83 -6.40 -2.87
C ALA A 60 14.99 -5.13 -3.06
N PHE A 61 14.67 -4.74 -4.31
CA PHE A 61 14.01 -3.47 -4.62
C PHE A 61 12.50 -3.61 -4.84
N HIS A 62 12.06 -4.68 -5.49
CA HIS A 62 10.66 -4.91 -5.84
C HIS A 62 9.74 -4.97 -4.60
N PRO A 63 10.03 -5.77 -3.55
CA PRO A 63 9.15 -5.86 -2.39
C PRO A 63 8.98 -4.51 -1.66
N PRO A 64 10.04 -3.72 -1.37
CA PRO A 64 9.87 -2.39 -0.80
C PRO A 64 8.96 -1.47 -1.62
N MET A 65 9.04 -1.50 -2.96
CA MET A 65 8.17 -0.69 -3.82
C MET A 65 6.70 -1.13 -3.70
N LEU A 66 6.43 -2.44 -3.71
CA LEU A 66 5.08 -2.95 -3.47
C LEU A 66 4.55 -2.57 -2.09
N TYR A 67 5.36 -2.74 -1.03
CA TYR A 67 4.95 -2.39 0.34
C TYR A 67 4.66 -0.90 0.49
N LEU A 68 5.46 -0.02 -0.11
CA LEU A 68 5.16 1.42 -0.13
C LEU A 68 3.84 1.73 -0.82
N GLY A 69 3.53 1.02 -1.91
CA GLY A 69 2.24 1.09 -2.59
C GLY A 69 1.08 0.66 -1.69
N TYR A 70 1.15 -0.55 -1.12
CA TYR A 70 0.11 -1.09 -0.24
C TYR A 70 -0.11 -0.23 1.00
N VAL A 71 0.96 0.11 1.73
CA VAL A 71 0.88 0.92 2.94
C VAL A 71 0.40 2.34 2.61
N GLY A 72 0.78 2.88 1.46
CA GLY A 72 0.32 4.19 0.99
C GLY A 72 -1.20 4.31 0.88
N PHE A 73 -1.90 3.23 0.53
CA PHE A 73 -3.38 3.20 0.48
C PHE A 73 -4.05 3.32 1.86
N THR A 74 -3.30 3.20 2.96
CA THR A 74 -3.83 3.39 4.33
C THR A 74 -4.42 4.79 4.50
N VAL A 75 -3.83 5.82 3.89
CA VAL A 75 -4.30 7.20 4.02
C VAL A 75 -5.67 7.41 3.35
N PRO A 76 -5.88 7.11 2.05
CA PRO A 76 -7.21 7.23 1.45
C PRO A 76 -8.25 6.32 2.11
N PHE A 77 -7.86 5.12 2.58
CA PHE A 77 -8.73 4.27 3.38
C PHE A 77 -9.18 4.97 4.68
N ALA A 78 -8.25 5.56 5.43
CA ALA A 78 -8.56 6.25 6.68
C ALA A 78 -9.51 7.44 6.48
N PHE A 79 -9.33 8.21 5.40
CA PHE A 79 -10.25 9.29 5.05
C PHE A 79 -11.64 8.77 4.64
N ALA A 80 -11.72 7.64 3.93
CA ALA A 80 -13.00 7.02 3.61
C ALA A 80 -13.75 6.58 4.88
N ILE A 81 -13.08 5.92 5.83
CA ILE A 81 -13.66 5.56 7.13
C ILE A 81 -14.09 6.80 7.92
N ALA A 82 -13.26 7.84 7.93
CA ALA A 82 -13.59 9.09 8.61
C ALA A 82 -14.81 9.79 8.01
N ALA A 83 -14.95 9.78 6.69
CA ALA A 83 -16.09 10.35 6.00
C ALA A 83 -17.38 9.60 6.34
N LEU A 84 -17.33 8.26 6.41
CA LEU A 84 -18.46 7.42 6.84
C LEU A 84 -18.82 7.67 8.31
N ALA A 85 -17.83 7.72 9.21
CA ALA A 85 -18.05 7.92 10.63
C ALA A 85 -18.60 9.31 10.97
N THR A 86 -18.24 10.34 10.19
CA THR A 86 -18.67 11.72 10.41
C THR A 86 -19.87 12.15 9.56
N GLY A 87 -20.25 11.35 8.56
CA GLY A 87 -21.24 11.73 7.54
C GLY A 87 -20.79 12.86 6.60
N ARG A 88 -19.51 13.24 6.63
CA ARG A 88 -18.97 14.37 5.86
C ARG A 88 -18.35 13.91 4.55
N LEU A 89 -19.20 13.66 3.55
CA LEU A 89 -18.80 13.22 2.20
C LEU A 89 -18.31 14.35 1.28
N GLY A 90 -18.14 15.57 1.80
CA GLY A 90 -17.78 16.75 1.01
C GLY A 90 -16.33 16.74 0.48
N GLU A 91 -16.06 17.61 -0.49
CA GLU A 91 -14.84 17.56 -1.32
C GLU A 91 -13.53 17.99 -0.63
N GLY A 92 -13.61 18.53 0.59
CA GLY A 92 -12.48 19.19 1.26
C GLY A 92 -11.28 18.28 1.62
N TRP A 93 -11.45 16.96 1.54
CA TRP A 93 -10.42 15.94 1.77
C TRP A 93 -10.04 15.16 0.50
N LEU A 94 -10.79 15.33 -0.60
CA LEU A 94 -10.55 14.62 -1.87
C LEU A 94 -9.17 14.91 -2.46
N VAL A 95 -8.69 16.14 -2.32
CA VAL A 95 -7.37 16.55 -2.82
C VAL A 95 -6.26 15.79 -2.10
N GLU A 96 -6.36 15.64 -0.77
CA GLU A 96 -5.35 14.94 0.01
C GLU A 96 -5.40 13.44 -0.28
N THR A 97 -6.60 12.85 -0.33
CA THR A 97 -6.74 11.43 -0.73
C THR A 97 -6.22 11.18 -2.13
N ARG A 98 -6.42 12.10 -3.08
CA ARG A 98 -5.88 11.98 -4.44
C ARG A 98 -4.36 11.96 -4.47
N ARG A 99 -3.69 12.84 -3.69
CA ARG A 99 -2.22 12.87 -3.60
C ARG A 99 -1.67 11.57 -3.06
N TRP A 100 -2.26 11.06 -1.98
CA TRP A 100 -1.83 9.79 -1.40
C TRP A 100 -2.17 8.59 -2.28
N THR A 101 -3.30 8.60 -2.98
CA THR A 101 -3.60 7.55 -3.97
C THR A 101 -2.61 7.59 -5.14
N LEU A 102 -2.21 8.77 -5.63
CA LEU A 102 -1.17 8.88 -6.67
C LEU A 102 0.19 8.38 -6.18
N PHE A 103 0.56 8.69 -4.93
CA PHE A 103 1.76 8.15 -4.30
C PHE A 103 1.71 6.61 -4.28
N ALA A 104 0.67 6.03 -3.71
CA ALA A 104 0.49 4.58 -3.61
C ALA A 104 0.48 3.90 -5.00
N TRP A 105 -0.25 4.50 -5.95
CA TRP A 105 -0.36 4.02 -7.33
C TRP A 105 0.99 4.06 -8.06
N MET A 106 1.79 5.11 -7.88
CA MET A 106 3.14 5.20 -8.46
C MET A 106 4.04 4.07 -7.95
N PHE A 107 4.07 3.85 -6.64
CA PHE A 107 4.89 2.79 -6.04
C PHE A 107 4.41 1.39 -6.45
N LEU A 108 3.10 1.15 -6.55
CA LEU A 108 2.58 -0.09 -7.13
C LEU A 108 2.98 -0.24 -8.60
N THR A 109 2.95 0.82 -9.40
CA THR A 109 3.35 0.78 -10.81
C THR A 109 4.80 0.36 -10.94
N VAL A 110 5.69 0.99 -10.18
CA VAL A 110 7.12 0.63 -10.14
C VAL A 110 7.29 -0.80 -9.64
N GLY A 111 6.62 -1.17 -8.55
CA GLY A 111 6.65 -2.52 -7.99
C GLY A 111 6.26 -3.57 -9.02
N ILE A 112 5.12 -3.42 -9.70
CA ILE A 112 4.64 -4.34 -10.73
C ILE A 112 5.65 -4.48 -11.87
N ILE A 113 6.23 -3.38 -12.36
CA ILE A 113 7.24 -3.42 -13.44
C ILE A 113 8.49 -4.19 -12.99
N LEU A 114 9.01 -3.89 -11.79
CA LEU A 114 10.19 -4.57 -11.27
C LEU A 114 9.92 -6.05 -10.98
N GLY A 115 8.70 -6.39 -10.54
CA GLY A 115 8.25 -7.76 -10.30
C GLY A 115 8.21 -8.56 -11.58
N ALA A 116 7.51 -8.03 -12.60
CA ALA A 116 7.37 -8.68 -13.89
C ALA A 116 8.74 -8.92 -14.57
N TRP A 117 9.66 -7.95 -14.48
CA TRP A 117 11.02 -8.14 -14.97
C TRP A 117 11.73 -9.26 -14.20
N TRP A 118 11.71 -9.21 -12.87
CA TRP A 118 12.37 -10.22 -12.05
C TRP A 118 11.83 -11.64 -12.27
N SER A 119 10.50 -11.78 -12.31
CA SER A 119 9.81 -13.04 -12.57
C SER A 119 10.20 -13.62 -13.93
N HIS A 120 10.30 -12.77 -14.95
CA HIS A 120 10.76 -13.17 -16.29
C HIS A 120 12.17 -13.78 -16.27
N GLU A 121 13.11 -13.13 -15.58
CA GLU A 121 14.52 -13.56 -15.51
C GLU A 121 14.72 -14.82 -14.66
N VAL A 122 14.00 -14.94 -13.55
CA VAL A 122 14.26 -15.99 -12.56
C VAL A 122 13.42 -17.24 -12.79
N LEU A 123 12.17 -17.06 -13.20
CA LEU A 123 11.21 -18.15 -13.25
C LEU A 123 10.81 -18.52 -14.69
N GLY A 124 11.17 -17.68 -15.68
CA GLY A 124 10.90 -17.95 -17.09
C GLY A 124 9.43 -18.18 -17.40
N TRP A 125 8.54 -17.53 -16.64
CA TRP A 125 7.08 -17.70 -16.53
C TRP A 125 6.33 -17.60 -17.87
N GLY A 126 6.57 -18.55 -18.78
CA GLY A 126 5.95 -18.64 -20.11
C GLY A 126 6.05 -17.39 -21.00
N GLY A 127 6.80 -16.35 -20.60
CA GLY A 127 6.82 -15.04 -21.24
C GLY A 127 6.62 -13.90 -20.25
N TYR A 128 6.22 -12.72 -20.74
CA TYR A 128 6.00 -11.53 -19.89
C TYR A 128 4.62 -11.50 -19.20
N TRP A 129 3.75 -12.46 -19.54
CA TRP A 129 2.35 -12.53 -19.12
C TRP A 129 2.00 -13.72 -18.23
N ALA A 130 2.95 -14.52 -17.74
CA ALA A 130 2.59 -15.38 -16.61
C ALA A 130 2.87 -14.61 -15.31
N TRP A 131 1.78 -14.35 -14.59
CA TRP A 131 1.72 -13.49 -13.43
C TRP A 131 1.69 -14.31 -12.16
N ASP A 132 2.64 -14.06 -11.26
CA ASP A 132 2.64 -14.74 -9.97
C ASP A 132 1.54 -14.23 -9.03
N PRO A 133 1.24 -14.96 -7.94
CA PRO A 133 0.21 -14.51 -7.00
C PRO A 133 0.48 -13.11 -6.42
N VAL A 134 1.75 -12.69 -6.30
CA VAL A 134 2.13 -11.38 -5.77
C VAL A 134 1.81 -10.29 -6.78
N GLU A 135 2.12 -10.51 -8.06
CA GLU A 135 1.80 -9.60 -9.15
C GLU A 135 0.29 -9.45 -9.31
N ASN A 136 -0.46 -10.56 -9.30
CA ASN A 136 -1.93 -10.52 -9.33
C ASN A 136 -2.51 -9.77 -8.13
N ALA A 137 -2.01 -10.02 -6.92
CA ALA A 137 -2.47 -9.32 -5.72
C ALA A 137 -2.19 -7.81 -5.79
N SER A 138 -1.07 -7.40 -6.37
CA SER A 138 -0.71 -5.99 -6.53
C SER A 138 -1.49 -5.29 -7.64
N PHE A 139 -1.96 -6.04 -8.64
CA PHE A 139 -2.69 -5.49 -9.77
C PHE A 139 -4.09 -5.01 -9.41
N LEU A 140 -4.78 -5.73 -8.52
CA LEU A 140 -6.13 -5.35 -8.08
C LEU A 140 -6.21 -3.94 -7.47
N PRO A 141 -5.40 -3.58 -6.45
CA PRO A 141 -5.40 -2.22 -5.93
C PRO A 141 -4.85 -1.19 -6.92
N TRP A 142 -3.99 -1.60 -7.86
CA TRP A 142 -3.55 -0.72 -8.94
C TRP A 142 -4.71 -0.34 -9.89
N LEU A 143 -5.55 -1.31 -10.27
CA LEU A 143 -6.75 -1.07 -11.10
C LEU A 143 -7.78 -0.20 -10.37
N THR A 144 -8.09 -0.52 -9.11
CA THR A 144 -9.06 0.29 -8.34
C THR A 144 -8.52 1.69 -8.05
N GLY A 145 -7.21 1.82 -7.78
CA GLY A 145 -6.54 3.12 -7.65
C GLY A 145 -6.61 3.94 -8.94
N THR A 146 -6.39 3.29 -10.09
CA THR A 146 -6.53 3.92 -11.42
C THR A 146 -7.95 4.46 -11.62
N ALA A 147 -8.96 3.63 -11.37
CA ALA A 147 -10.36 4.05 -11.47
C ALA A 147 -10.65 5.24 -10.54
N PHE A 148 -10.24 5.16 -9.28
CA PHE A 148 -10.43 6.24 -8.31
C PHE A 148 -9.78 7.56 -8.74
N ILE A 149 -8.53 7.54 -9.21
CA ILE A 149 -7.82 8.75 -9.66
C ILE A 149 -8.61 9.46 -10.77
N HIS A 150 -9.13 8.69 -11.74
CA HIS A 150 -9.95 9.24 -12.82
C HIS A 150 -11.28 9.78 -12.31
N SER A 151 -11.98 9.04 -11.43
CA SER A 151 -13.24 9.47 -10.85
C SER A 151 -13.12 10.77 -10.06
N VAL A 152 -12.10 10.89 -9.20
CA VAL A 152 -11.88 12.11 -8.40
C VAL A 152 -11.54 13.31 -9.27
N MET A 153 -10.78 13.13 -10.35
CA MET A 153 -10.50 14.21 -11.30
C MET A 153 -11.76 14.70 -12.03
N VAL A 154 -12.66 13.79 -12.38
CA VAL A 154 -13.96 14.16 -12.98
C VAL A 154 -14.82 14.90 -11.96
N GLN A 155 -14.88 14.43 -10.73
CA GLN A 155 -15.62 15.07 -9.64
C GLN A 155 -15.11 16.49 -9.38
N GLU A 156 -13.80 16.68 -9.25
CA GLU A 156 -13.15 17.99 -9.04
C GLU A 156 -13.43 18.96 -10.19
N ARG A 157 -13.45 18.49 -11.45
CA ARG A 157 -13.69 19.35 -12.62
C ARG A 157 -15.15 19.69 -12.85
N ARG A 158 -16.07 18.79 -12.51
CA ARG A 158 -17.48 18.92 -12.88
C ARG A 158 -18.40 19.32 -11.72
N GLY A 159 -17.95 19.25 -10.47
CA GLY A 159 -18.84 19.38 -9.30
C GLY A 159 -20.00 18.37 -9.33
N MET A 160 -19.88 17.33 -10.16
CA MET A 160 -20.90 16.35 -10.47
C MET A 160 -20.60 15.11 -9.66
N LEU A 161 -21.19 15.03 -8.46
CA LEU A 161 -21.57 13.87 -7.65
C LEU A 161 -21.97 14.45 -6.27
N ARG A 162 -23.02 15.28 -6.27
CA ARG A 162 -23.64 15.84 -5.07
C ARG A 162 -24.66 14.87 -4.50
#